data_AF-A0A961CQ24-F1
#
_entry.id   AF-A0A961CQ24-F1
#
_cell.length_a   1.000
_cell.length_b   1.000
_cell.length_c   1.000
_cell.angle_alpha   90.00
_cell.angle_beta   90.00
_cell.angle_gamma   90.00
#
_symmetry.space_group_name_H-M   'P 1'
#
loop_
_entity.id
_entity.type
_entity.pdbx_description
1 polymer ?
#
loop_
_entity_poly.entity_id
_entity_poly.type
_entity_poly.pdbx_seq_one_letter_code
_entity_poly.pdbx_strand_id
1 'polypeptide(L)'
;MKIRALTDTDGRVAARAAAVASIGAATIHLAVAPGHWSEWLPSGLFFASVAVFQLLWAFLAWTRPPAALLAAGIAVNTGLAALWVLSRTAGTPLGPNTGHTEAIRAAGICALLLECYVIMGAGWAWLRNEERAQPVSGISSALVLFGANTLVAVAATVGLASGLQGDDHGAHRAPAEAEGPTTENAESVARKVSSPHQDAGHPHDE
;
A
#
# COMPACT_ATOMS: atom_id res chain seq x y z
N MET A 1 25.09 19.33 -34.96
CA MET A 1 23.60 19.32 -34.96
C MET A 1 23.01 17.98 -34.49
N LYS A 2 23.53 16.82 -34.94
CA LYS A 2 22.96 15.49 -34.65
C LYS A 2 22.93 15.09 -33.15
N ILE A 3 23.99 15.39 -32.39
CA ILE A 3 24.09 15.05 -30.95
C ILE A 3 22.99 15.71 -30.11
N ARG A 4 22.66 16.98 -30.39
CA ARG A 4 21.63 17.74 -29.66
C ARG A 4 20.22 17.19 -29.84
N ALA A 5 19.92 16.64 -31.03
CA ALA A 5 18.61 16.07 -31.32
C ALA A 5 18.39 14.72 -30.61
N LEU A 6 19.47 13.93 -30.46
CA LEU A 6 19.43 12.66 -29.73
C LEU A 6 19.18 12.88 -28.24
N THR A 7 19.95 13.77 -27.60
CA THR A 7 19.81 14.04 -26.16
C THR A 7 18.47 14.65 -25.77
N ASP A 8 17.91 15.51 -26.63
CA ASP A 8 16.59 16.09 -26.44
C ASP A 8 15.47 15.04 -26.58
N THR A 9 15.67 14.00 -27.39
CA THR A 9 14.72 12.89 -27.53
C THR A 9 14.76 11.99 -26.29
N ASP A 10 15.95 11.67 -25.79
CA ASP A 10 16.13 10.80 -24.61
C ASP A 10 15.50 11.41 -23.35
N GLY A 11 15.65 12.73 -23.15
CA GLY A 11 15.02 13.44 -22.03
C GLY A 11 13.49 13.40 -22.08
N ARG A 12 12.90 13.50 -23.28
CA ARG A 12 11.43 13.40 -23.48
C ARG A 12 10.91 12.00 -23.21
N VAL A 13 11.63 10.97 -23.66
CA VAL A 13 11.28 9.57 -23.40
C VAL A 13 11.32 9.30 -21.89
N ALA A 14 12.36 9.77 -21.19
CA ALA A 14 12.46 9.63 -19.74
C ALA A 14 11.33 10.35 -19.00
N ALA A 15 10.98 11.58 -19.40
CA ALA A 15 9.87 12.33 -18.80
C ALA A 15 8.52 11.61 -18.98
N ARG A 16 8.27 11.02 -20.16
CA ARG A 16 7.06 10.24 -20.42
C ARG A 16 7.03 8.93 -19.63
N ALA A 17 8.17 8.23 -19.53
CA ALA A 17 8.28 7.03 -18.70
C ALA A 17 8.00 7.35 -17.22
N ALA A 18 8.56 8.45 -16.70
CA ALA A 18 8.27 8.95 -15.35
C ALA A 18 6.78 9.28 -15.18
N ALA A 19 6.14 9.89 -16.18
CA ALA A 19 4.72 10.20 -16.12
C ALA A 19 3.86 8.93 -16.07
N VAL A 20 4.16 7.90 -16.87
CA VAL A 20 3.45 6.60 -16.78
C VAL A 20 3.64 5.97 -15.40
N ALA A 21 4.86 5.96 -14.87
CA ALA A 21 5.13 5.44 -13.53
C ALA A 21 4.36 6.20 -12.45
N SER A 22 4.27 7.53 -12.56
CA SER A 22 3.49 8.40 -11.67
C SER A 22 1.99 8.09 -11.72
N ILE A 23 1.44 7.80 -12.90
CA ILE A 23 0.03 7.36 -13.03
C ILE A 23 -0.19 6.01 -12.33
N GLY A 24 0.75 5.06 -12.49
CA GLY A 24 0.72 3.80 -11.76
C GLY A 24 0.73 3.98 -10.25
N ALA A 25 1.64 4.82 -9.75
CA ALA A 25 1.74 5.13 -8.32
C ALA A 25 0.45 5.79 -7.80
N ALA A 26 -0.11 6.75 -8.55
CA ALA A 26 -1.36 7.42 -8.20
C ALA A 26 -2.52 6.43 -8.07
N THR A 27 -2.57 5.43 -8.96
CA THR A 27 -3.60 4.39 -8.94
C THR A 27 -3.52 3.57 -7.65
N ILE A 28 -2.31 3.21 -7.22
CA ILE A 28 -2.09 2.49 -5.96
C ILE A 28 -2.50 3.36 -4.76
N HIS A 29 -2.09 4.64 -4.74
CA HIS A 29 -2.46 5.56 -3.67
C HIS A 29 -3.97 5.77 -3.55
N LEU A 30 -4.69 5.89 -4.68
CA LEU A 30 -6.16 5.92 -4.68
C LEU A 30 -6.75 4.61 -4.16
N ALA A 31 -6.18 3.45 -4.51
CA ALA A 31 -6.69 2.16 -4.07
C ALA A 31 -6.55 1.96 -2.55
N VAL A 32 -5.48 2.47 -1.93
CA VAL A 32 -5.27 2.35 -0.47
C VAL A 32 -5.97 3.45 0.34
N ALA A 33 -6.31 4.58 -0.28
CA ALA A 33 -6.89 5.75 0.41
C ALA A 33 -8.18 5.45 1.20
N PRO A 34 -9.18 4.68 0.68
CA PRO A 34 -10.40 4.39 1.44
C PRO A 34 -10.16 3.62 2.74
N GLY A 35 -9.22 2.66 2.72
CA GLY A 35 -8.84 1.93 3.93
C GLY A 35 -8.29 2.86 5.01
N HIS A 36 -7.38 3.75 4.61
CA HIS A 36 -6.77 4.73 5.51
C HIS A 36 -7.75 5.80 5.96
N TRP A 37 -8.71 6.18 5.12
CA TRP A 37 -9.79 7.09 5.49
C TRP A 37 -10.66 6.51 6.61
N SER A 38 -10.99 5.22 6.52
CA SER A 38 -11.82 4.53 7.52
C SER A 38 -11.13 4.38 8.88
N GLU A 39 -9.80 4.28 8.88
CA GLU A 39 -8.99 4.16 10.09
C GLU A 39 -8.67 5.54 10.69
N TRP A 40 -8.17 6.46 9.88
CA TRP A 40 -7.79 7.81 10.30
C TRP A 40 -7.91 8.81 9.15
N LEU A 41 -8.95 9.65 9.20
CA LEU A 41 -9.31 10.61 8.16
C LEU A 41 -8.11 11.38 7.53
N PRO A 42 -7.16 11.94 8.30
CA PRO A 42 -6.01 12.64 7.73
C PRO A 42 -5.13 11.77 6.83
N SER A 43 -4.98 10.48 7.13
CA SER A 43 -4.19 9.56 6.30
C SER A 43 -4.87 9.27 4.97
N GLY A 44 -6.20 9.06 4.96
CA GLY A 44 -6.96 8.93 3.72
C GLY A 44 -6.84 10.18 2.84
N LEU A 45 -6.95 11.37 3.45
CA LEU A 45 -6.81 12.64 2.75
C LEU A 45 -5.39 12.85 2.20
N PHE A 46 -4.37 12.42 2.94
CA PHE A 46 -2.97 12.42 2.49
C PHE A 46 -2.79 11.58 1.23
N PHE A 47 -3.22 10.30 1.24
CA PHE A 47 -3.11 9.43 0.06
C PHE A 47 -3.89 9.95 -1.14
N ALA A 48 -5.09 10.48 -0.93
CA ALA A 48 -5.88 11.11 -1.99
C ALA A 48 -5.15 12.34 -2.59
N SER A 49 -4.59 13.20 -1.73
CA SER A 49 -3.84 14.39 -2.16
C SER A 49 -2.58 14.02 -2.94
N VAL A 50 -1.85 13.00 -2.49
CA VAL A 50 -0.68 12.44 -3.18
C VAL A 50 -1.07 11.92 -4.56
N ALA A 51 -2.15 11.16 -4.67
CA ALA A 51 -2.59 10.64 -5.96
C ALA A 51 -2.98 11.75 -6.93
N VAL A 52 -3.72 12.76 -6.47
CA VAL A 52 -4.06 13.94 -7.29
C VAL A 52 -2.80 14.65 -7.75
N PHE A 53 -1.84 14.87 -6.84
CA PHE A 53 -0.54 15.44 -7.21
C PHE A 53 0.16 14.60 -8.28
N GLN A 54 0.23 13.28 -8.12
CA GLN A 54 0.91 12.38 -9.06
C GLN A 54 0.24 12.35 -10.44
N LEU A 55 -1.09 12.48 -10.52
CA LEU A 55 -1.81 12.60 -11.80
C LEU A 55 -1.56 13.95 -12.48
N LEU A 56 -1.67 15.05 -11.72
CA LEU A 56 -1.40 16.40 -12.24
C LEU A 56 0.05 16.52 -12.71
N TRP A 57 0.97 16.01 -11.91
CA TRP A 57 2.39 15.99 -12.23
C TRP A 57 2.65 15.19 -13.50
N ALA A 58 2.06 13.98 -13.63
CA ALA A 58 2.22 13.16 -14.83
C ALA A 58 1.73 13.88 -16.09
N PHE A 59 0.57 14.53 -16.03
CA PHE A 59 0.02 15.30 -17.14
C PHE A 59 0.97 16.43 -17.58
N LEU A 60 1.49 17.20 -16.62
CA LEU A 60 2.40 18.30 -16.90
C LEU A 60 3.78 17.80 -17.38
N ALA A 61 4.29 16.71 -16.80
CA ALA A 61 5.56 16.08 -17.17
C ALA A 61 5.56 15.48 -18.58
N TRP A 62 4.39 15.11 -19.12
CA TRP A 62 4.24 14.51 -20.44
C TRP A 62 4.67 15.41 -21.61
N THR A 63 4.67 16.74 -21.40
CA THR A 63 4.85 17.73 -22.48
C THR A 63 6.29 18.24 -22.58
N ARG A 64 6.58 19.40 -21.99
CA ARG A 64 7.92 19.97 -21.83
C ARG A 64 8.02 20.54 -20.40
N PRO A 65 8.31 19.69 -19.41
CA PRO A 65 8.30 20.13 -18.02
C PRO A 65 9.43 21.14 -17.75
N PRO A 66 9.15 22.28 -17.08
CA PRO A 66 10.21 23.14 -16.55
C PRO A 66 10.97 22.42 -15.43
N ALA A 67 12.23 22.82 -15.17
CA ALA A 67 13.08 22.18 -14.16
C ALA A 67 12.42 22.15 -12.77
N ALA A 68 11.76 23.24 -12.36
CA ALA A 68 11.03 23.31 -11.09
C ALA A 68 9.94 22.24 -10.95
N LEU A 69 9.26 21.88 -12.06
CA LEU A 69 8.25 20.82 -12.05
C LEU A 69 8.91 19.45 -11.86
N LEU A 70 10.02 19.19 -12.54
CA LEU A 70 10.80 17.96 -12.34
C LEU A 70 11.29 17.86 -10.89
N ALA A 71 11.70 18.98 -10.28
CA ALA A 71 12.05 19.08 -8.87
C ALA A 71 10.95 18.68 -7.92
N ALA A 72 9.77 19.24 -8.13
CA ALA A 72 8.62 18.90 -7.32
C ALA A 72 8.33 17.40 -7.38
N GLY A 73 8.39 16.81 -8.58
CA GLY A 73 8.23 15.37 -8.77
C GLY A 73 9.24 14.54 -8.00
N ILE A 74 10.53 14.86 -8.13
CA ILE A 74 11.61 14.18 -7.41
C ILE A 74 11.44 14.32 -5.90
N ALA A 75 11.23 15.54 -5.41
CA ALA A 75 11.15 15.82 -3.98
C ALA A 75 9.96 15.11 -3.31
N VAL A 76 8.77 15.20 -3.91
CA VAL A 76 7.57 14.56 -3.35
C VAL A 76 7.71 13.04 -3.35
N ASN A 77 8.09 12.42 -4.48
CA ASN A 77 8.23 10.97 -4.54
C ASN A 77 9.37 10.46 -3.64
N THR A 78 10.45 11.22 -3.45
CA THR A 78 11.50 10.88 -2.48
C THR A 78 10.96 10.94 -1.05
N GLY A 79 10.14 11.96 -0.73
CA GLY A 79 9.48 12.07 0.57
C GLY A 79 8.53 10.92 0.85
N LEU A 80 7.76 10.47 -0.15
CA LEU A 80 6.87 9.31 -0.04
C LEU A 80 7.65 8.02 0.20
N ALA A 81 8.69 7.77 -0.60
CA ALA A 81 9.57 6.62 -0.44
C ALA A 81 10.21 6.59 0.95
N ALA A 82 10.72 7.74 1.41
CA ALA A 82 11.31 7.88 2.74
C ALA A 82 10.28 7.65 3.86
N LEU A 83 9.08 8.22 3.73
CA LEU A 83 8.00 8.01 4.68
C LEU A 83 7.57 6.54 4.72
N TRP A 84 7.49 5.87 3.57
CA TRP A 84 7.20 4.45 3.49
C TRP A 84 8.27 3.64 4.20
N VAL A 85 9.56 3.86 3.92
CA VAL A 85 10.65 3.16 4.60
C VAL A 85 10.60 3.38 6.10
N LEU A 86 10.39 4.62 6.55
CA LEU A 86 10.27 4.97 7.96
C LEU A 86 9.12 4.23 8.63
N SER A 87 7.96 4.15 7.98
CA SER A 87 6.80 3.41 8.51
C SER A 87 7.08 1.92 8.77
N ARG A 88 8.03 1.33 8.02
CA ARG A 88 8.42 -0.08 8.17
C ARG A 88 9.52 -0.28 9.20
N THR A 89 10.41 0.69 9.38
CA THR A 89 11.61 0.55 10.23
C THR A 89 11.44 1.15 11.62
N ALA A 90 10.76 2.29 11.73
CA ALA A 90 10.56 3.04 12.96
C ALA A 90 9.09 3.20 13.36
N GLY A 91 8.17 2.70 12.52
CA GLY A 91 6.73 2.87 12.69
C GLY A 91 6.21 4.18 12.11
N THR A 92 4.90 4.37 12.12
CA THR A 92 4.31 5.59 11.57
C THR A 92 4.66 6.80 12.43
N PRO A 93 5.01 7.94 11.82
CA PRO A 93 5.37 9.13 12.59
C PRO A 93 4.16 9.85 13.18
N LEU A 94 2.96 9.60 12.64
CA LEU A 94 1.71 10.29 12.98
C LEU A 94 0.54 9.30 12.92
N GLY A 95 -0.48 9.57 13.74
CA GLY A 95 -1.77 8.86 13.72
C GLY A 95 -1.95 7.84 14.84
N PRO A 96 -3.07 7.10 14.84
CA PRO A 96 -3.42 6.16 15.91
C PRO A 96 -2.39 5.05 16.13
N ASN A 97 -1.64 4.68 15.09
CA ASN A 97 -0.61 3.64 15.12
C ASN A 97 0.81 4.18 15.30
N THR A 98 0.98 5.41 15.81
CA THR A 98 2.29 6.06 15.91
C THR A 98 3.30 5.16 16.63
N GLY A 99 4.48 4.96 16.04
CA GLY A 99 5.56 4.15 16.59
C GLY A 99 5.39 2.63 16.45
N HIS A 100 4.27 2.16 15.90
CA HIS A 100 4.09 0.74 15.55
C HIS A 100 4.52 0.51 14.10
N THR A 101 5.30 -0.55 13.87
CA THR A 101 5.74 -0.93 12.52
C THR A 101 4.56 -1.48 11.72
N GLU A 102 4.33 -0.92 10.55
CA GLU A 102 3.27 -1.41 9.69
C GLU A 102 3.76 -2.62 8.86
N ALA A 103 2.89 -3.62 8.68
CA ALA A 103 3.21 -4.81 7.88
C ALA A 103 3.51 -4.49 6.40
N ILE A 104 4.58 -5.07 5.85
CA ILE A 104 4.93 -4.89 4.44
C ILE A 104 3.87 -5.56 3.56
N ARG A 105 3.12 -4.75 2.81
CA ARG A 105 2.11 -5.21 1.84
C ARG A 105 2.60 -4.98 0.42
N ALA A 106 2.18 -5.85 -0.50
CA ALA A 106 2.58 -5.79 -1.92
C ALA A 106 2.32 -4.41 -2.55
N ALA A 107 1.17 -3.79 -2.26
CA ALA A 107 0.83 -2.45 -2.75
C ALA A 107 1.88 -1.40 -2.39
N GLY A 108 2.43 -1.44 -1.17
CA GLY A 108 3.46 -0.50 -0.73
C GLY A 108 4.80 -0.68 -1.47
N ILE A 109 5.21 -1.93 -1.71
CA ILE A 109 6.41 -2.22 -2.51
C ILE A 109 6.22 -1.75 -3.95
N CYS A 110 5.07 -2.04 -4.56
CA CYS A 110 4.76 -1.59 -5.91
C CYS A 110 4.76 -0.07 -6.04
N ALA A 111 4.15 0.65 -5.08
CA ALA A 111 4.20 2.11 -5.03
C ALA A 111 5.64 2.63 -4.94
N LEU A 112 6.44 2.08 -4.01
CA LEU A 112 7.85 2.46 -3.85
C LEU A 112 8.65 2.30 -5.15
N LEU A 113 8.49 1.17 -5.85
CA LEU A 113 9.19 0.93 -7.12
C LEU A 113 8.78 1.94 -8.19
N LEU A 114 7.49 2.25 -8.29
CA LEU A 114 6.98 3.25 -9.23
C LEU A 114 7.48 4.65 -8.88
N GLU A 115 7.51 5.03 -7.61
CA GLU A 115 8.09 6.28 -7.13
C GLU A 115 9.58 6.39 -7.48
N CYS A 116 10.36 5.30 -7.31
CA CYS A 116 11.74 5.26 -7.76
C CYS A 116 11.88 5.50 -9.27
N TYR A 117 11.00 4.92 -10.10
CA TYR A 117 11.00 5.21 -11.53
C TYR A 117 10.65 6.65 -11.87
N VAL A 118 9.74 7.28 -11.11
CA VAL A 118 9.45 8.72 -11.26
C VAL A 118 10.71 9.53 -10.96
N ILE A 119 11.38 9.25 -9.84
CA ILE A 119 12.61 9.95 -9.43
C ILE A 119 13.71 9.80 -10.50
N MET A 120 13.95 8.57 -10.97
CA MET A 120 14.98 8.28 -11.97
C MET A 120 14.67 8.95 -13.32
N GLY A 121 13.43 8.82 -13.82
CA GLY A 121 13.04 9.39 -15.10
C GLY A 121 12.98 10.93 -15.07
N ALA A 122 12.47 11.51 -13.99
CA ALA A 122 12.47 12.97 -13.78
C ALA A 122 13.89 13.52 -13.62
N GLY A 123 14.76 12.83 -12.87
CA GLY A 123 16.17 13.19 -12.70
C GLY A 123 16.93 13.12 -14.03
N TRP A 124 16.69 12.09 -14.84
CA TRP A 124 17.27 12.00 -16.18
C TRP A 124 16.78 13.12 -17.11
N ALA A 125 15.47 13.36 -17.13
CA ALA A 125 14.88 14.45 -17.90
C ALA A 125 15.44 15.82 -17.45
N TRP A 126 15.68 16.00 -16.16
CA TRP A 126 16.28 17.21 -15.60
C TRP A 126 17.70 17.40 -16.13
N LEU A 127 18.56 16.41 -15.94
CA LEU A 127 19.97 16.48 -16.36
C LEU A 127 20.08 16.80 -17.85
N ARG A 128 19.20 16.23 -18.69
CA ARG A 128 19.19 16.49 -20.14
C ARG A 128 18.60 17.86 -20.51
N ASN A 129 17.66 18.39 -19.72
CA ASN A 129 17.18 19.77 -19.87
C ASN A 129 18.27 20.78 -19.50
N GLU A 130 19.04 20.49 -18.45
CA GLU A 130 20.12 21.33 -17.94
C GLU A 130 21.46 21.17 -18.64
N GLU A 131 21.64 20.16 -19.50
CA GLU A 131 22.74 20.04 -20.49
C GLU A 131 22.68 21.12 -21.61
N ARG A 132 22.34 22.36 -21.21
CA ARG A 132 23.11 23.58 -21.48
C ARG A 132 24.41 23.66 -20.64
N ALA A 133 24.67 22.73 -19.70
CA ALA A 133 25.87 22.63 -18.88
C ALA A 133 26.27 21.16 -18.53
N GLN A 134 27.24 20.62 -19.29
CA GLN A 134 28.16 19.48 -19.00
C GLN A 134 27.71 18.00 -19.12
N PRO A 135 28.50 17.13 -19.81
CA PRO A 135 28.16 15.73 -20.13
C PRO A 135 28.58 14.70 -19.06
N VAL A 136 27.71 13.73 -18.73
CA VAL A 136 28.08 12.50 -17.97
C VAL A 136 27.77 11.21 -18.75
N SER A 137 28.60 10.17 -18.51
CA SER A 137 28.86 9.04 -19.42
C SER A 137 27.77 7.95 -19.53
N GLY A 138 27.69 7.32 -20.71
CA GLY A 138 26.60 6.44 -21.15
C GLY A 138 26.47 5.07 -20.49
N ILE A 139 27.38 4.66 -19.60
CA ILE A 139 27.31 3.35 -18.93
C ILE A 139 26.17 3.33 -17.89
N SER A 140 25.96 4.45 -17.19
CA SER A 140 24.81 4.62 -16.28
C SER A 140 23.47 4.62 -17.03
N SER A 141 23.47 5.00 -18.30
CA SER A 141 22.28 5.03 -19.17
C SER A 141 21.79 3.63 -19.55
N ALA A 142 22.72 2.69 -19.79
CA ALA A 142 22.38 1.32 -20.17
C ALA A 142 21.78 0.52 -19.00
N LEU A 143 22.33 0.68 -17.78
CA LEU A 143 21.85 -0.05 -16.61
C LEU A 143 20.43 0.35 -16.19
N VAL A 144 20.08 1.63 -16.34
CA VAL A 144 18.74 2.15 -16.06
C VAL A 144 17.71 1.61 -17.06
N LEU A 145 18.05 1.57 -18.35
CA LEU A 145 17.15 1.07 -19.40
C LEU A 145 16.92 -0.45 -19.31
N PHE A 146 17.96 -1.24 -19.01
CA PHE A 146 17.81 -2.68 -18.79
C PHE A 146 17.05 -3.02 -17.50
N GLY A 147 17.25 -2.25 -16.42
CA GLY A 147 16.47 -2.39 -15.19
C GLY A 147 14.99 -2.04 -15.38
N ALA A 148 14.69 -1.00 -16.17
CA ALA A 148 13.32 -0.56 -16.46
C ALA A 148 12.50 -1.59 -17.24
N ASN A 149 13.08 -2.21 -18.28
CA ASN A 149 12.32 -3.14 -19.13
C ASN A 149 12.08 -4.51 -18.47
N THR A 150 13.00 -4.95 -17.62
CA THR A 150 12.90 -6.24 -16.91
C THR A 150 11.85 -6.19 -15.80
N LEU A 151 11.74 -5.07 -15.08
CA LEU A 151 10.80 -4.95 -13.96
C LEU A 151 9.35 -4.70 -14.40
N VAL A 152 9.15 -4.00 -15.53
CA VAL A 152 7.82 -3.82 -16.15
C VAL A 152 7.23 -5.17 -16.59
N ALA A 153 8.05 -6.08 -17.13
CA ALA A 153 7.61 -7.44 -17.49
C ALA A 153 7.23 -8.28 -16.25
N VAL A 154 7.98 -8.16 -15.15
CA VAL A 154 7.68 -8.86 -13.89
C VAL A 154 6.40 -8.30 -13.24
N ALA A 155 6.23 -6.98 -13.20
CA ALA A 155 5.05 -6.34 -12.64
C ALA A 155 3.76 -6.67 -13.43
N ALA A 156 3.83 -6.71 -14.76
CA ALA A 156 2.72 -7.15 -15.60
C ALA A 156 2.30 -8.60 -15.33
N THR A 157 3.28 -9.47 -15.01
CA THR A 157 3.03 -10.89 -14.70
C THR A 157 2.40 -11.08 -13.31
N VAL A 158 2.83 -10.31 -12.31
CA VAL A 158 2.29 -10.38 -10.94
C VAL A 158 0.89 -9.75 -10.83
N GLY A 159 0.65 -8.66 -11.57
CA GLY A 159 -0.66 -8.02 -11.66
C GLY A 159 -1.72 -8.93 -12.30
N LEU A 160 -1.34 -9.69 -13.34
CA LEU A 160 -2.25 -10.63 -13.99
C LEU A 160 -2.53 -11.86 -13.13
N ALA A 161 -1.54 -12.38 -12.38
CA ALA A 161 -1.74 -13.49 -11.46
C ALA A 161 -2.71 -13.11 -10.32
N SER A 162 -2.53 -11.94 -9.72
CA SER A 162 -3.37 -11.48 -8.60
C SER A 162 -4.81 -11.17 -9.01
N GLY A 163 -5.04 -10.76 -10.26
CA GLY A 163 -6.38 -10.57 -10.81
C GLY A 163 -7.13 -11.88 -11.07
N LEU A 164 -6.42 -12.99 -11.28
CA LEU A 164 -7.01 -14.31 -11.51
C LEU A 164 -7.22 -15.12 -10.22
N GLN A 165 -6.50 -14.80 -9.13
CA GLN A 165 -6.72 -15.39 -7.81
C GLN A 165 -7.90 -14.78 -7.02
N GLY A 166 -8.49 -13.68 -7.50
CA GLY A 166 -9.57 -12.96 -6.81
C GLY A 166 -10.98 -13.57 -6.92
N ASP A 167 -11.20 -14.52 -7.83
CA ASP A 167 -12.53 -15.06 -8.14
C ASP A 167 -12.75 -16.52 -7.69
N ASP A 168 -11.82 -17.13 -6.94
CA ASP A 168 -11.89 -18.55 -6.52
C ASP A 168 -12.12 -18.76 -5.00
N HIS A 169 -12.98 -17.92 -4.40
CA HIS A 169 -13.61 -18.25 -3.10
C HIS A 169 -15.07 -18.62 -3.32
N GLY A 170 -15.20 -19.85 -3.82
CA GLY A 170 -16.45 -20.55 -4.06
C GLY A 170 -17.31 -20.76 -2.81
N ALA A 171 -18.58 -20.92 -3.13
CA ALA A 171 -19.67 -21.42 -2.31
C ALA A 171 -19.38 -22.78 -1.63
N HIS A 172 -20.28 -23.12 -0.69
CA HIS A 172 -20.36 -24.29 0.20
C HIS A 172 -19.71 -24.05 1.58
N ARG A 173 -20.44 -24.11 2.71
CA ARG A 173 -21.41 -25.13 3.11
C ARG A 173 -22.27 -24.63 4.28
N ALA A 174 -23.60 -24.64 4.12
CA ALA A 174 -24.51 -24.75 5.26
C ALA A 174 -24.59 -26.24 5.66
N PRO A 175 -24.64 -26.59 6.96
CA PRO A 175 -25.20 -27.85 7.38
C PRO A 175 -26.52 -27.62 8.12
N ALA A 176 -27.60 -28.08 7.50
CA ALA A 176 -28.83 -28.41 8.21
C ALA A 176 -28.68 -29.82 8.80
N GLU A 177 -29.03 -29.92 10.09
CA GLU A 177 -29.65 -31.03 10.81
C GLU A 177 -28.87 -32.34 11.09
N ALA A 178 -28.65 -32.59 12.39
CA ALA A 178 -29.03 -33.84 13.07
C ALA A 178 -29.16 -33.62 14.59
N GLU A 179 -30.17 -34.26 15.17
CA GLU A 179 -30.76 -34.15 16.52
C GLU A 179 -29.84 -34.51 17.72
N GLY A 180 -30.29 -34.13 18.93
CA GLY A 180 -29.59 -34.20 20.24
C GLY A 180 -29.39 -35.60 20.85
N PRO A 181 -29.10 -35.75 22.18
CA PRO A 181 -29.71 -35.00 23.28
C PRO A 181 -28.74 -34.35 24.29
N THR A 182 -29.25 -33.31 24.95
CA THR A 182 -28.66 -32.56 26.06
C THR A 182 -28.76 -33.35 27.38
N THR A 183 -27.64 -33.61 28.04
CA THR A 183 -27.62 -34.05 29.45
C THR A 183 -27.66 -32.84 30.37
N GLU A 184 -28.83 -32.77 30.99
CA GLU A 184 -29.38 -31.93 32.04
C GLU A 184 -28.54 -31.86 33.34
N ASN A 185 -28.44 -30.66 33.90
CA ASN A 185 -28.40 -30.33 35.34
C ASN A 185 -27.51 -31.18 36.27
N ALA A 186 -26.20 -30.91 36.27
CA ALA A 186 -25.29 -31.34 37.34
C ALA A 186 -25.28 -30.42 38.58
N GLU A 187 -26.16 -29.41 38.66
CA GLU A 187 -26.07 -28.36 39.68
C GLU A 187 -27.24 -28.31 40.69
N SER A 188 -28.26 -29.17 40.56
CA SER A 188 -29.42 -29.17 41.46
C SER A 188 -29.36 -30.20 42.61
N VAL A 189 -28.39 -31.12 42.60
CA VAL A 189 -28.29 -32.20 43.60
C VAL A 189 -27.35 -31.85 44.77
N ALA A 190 -26.44 -30.89 44.62
CA ALA A 190 -25.43 -30.58 45.66
C ALA A 190 -25.89 -29.55 46.72
N ARG A 191 -27.08 -28.94 46.60
CA ARG A 191 -27.54 -27.89 47.53
C ARG A 191 -28.67 -28.30 48.48
N LYS A 192 -29.24 -29.52 48.36
CA LYS A 192 -30.39 -29.94 49.19
C LYS A 192 -30.11 -31.00 50.24
N VAL A 193 -28.84 -31.37 50.47
CA VAL A 193 -28.44 -32.36 51.50
C VAL A 193 -27.32 -31.78 52.36
N SER A 194 -27.62 -30.73 53.14
CA SER A 194 -26.79 -30.30 54.28
C SER A 194 -27.57 -29.34 55.17
N SER A 195 -28.43 -29.89 56.02
CA SER A 195 -28.80 -29.29 57.32
C SER A 195 -29.43 -30.39 58.19
N PRO A 196 -28.82 -30.77 59.32
CA PRO A 196 -29.41 -31.69 60.29
C PRO A 196 -30.30 -30.90 61.25
N HIS A 197 -31.56 -31.31 61.43
CA HIS A 197 -32.37 -30.84 62.55
C HIS A 197 -32.65 -32.00 63.49
N GLN A 198 -32.17 -31.82 64.72
CA GLN A 198 -32.33 -32.71 65.85
C GLN A 198 -33.78 -32.76 66.33
N ASP A 199 -34.05 -33.95 66.87
CA ASP A 199 -35.21 -34.46 67.59
C ASP A 199 -35.59 -33.63 68.84
N ALA A 200 -36.89 -33.44 69.04
CA ALA A 200 -37.52 -33.23 70.34
C ALA A 200 -39.04 -33.42 70.19
N GLY A 201 -39.54 -34.57 70.66
CA GLY A 201 -40.96 -34.90 70.66
C GLY A 201 -41.78 -34.25 71.78
N HIS A 202 -43.10 -34.25 71.60
CA HIS A 202 -44.08 -34.62 72.63
C HIS A 202 -45.47 -34.82 71.96
N PRO A 203 -46.27 -35.83 72.34
CA PRO A 203 -47.61 -36.04 71.80
C PRO A 203 -48.66 -35.29 72.64
N HIS A 204 -49.78 -34.91 72.01
CA HIS A 204 -51.01 -34.57 72.71
C HIS A 204 -52.15 -35.37 72.08
N ASP A 205 -52.66 -36.32 72.86
CA ASP A 205 -53.98 -36.90 72.74
C ASP A 205 -55.00 -35.96 73.43
N GLU A 206 -56.23 -35.93 72.88
CA GLU A 206 -57.53 -35.53 73.47
C GLU A 206 -57.71 -34.15 74.13
#